data_AF-A0A6N2EGT6-F1
#
_entry.id   AF-A0A6N2EGT6-F1
#
_cell.length_a   1.000
_cell.length_b   1.000
_cell.length_c   1.000
_cell.angle_alpha   90.00
_cell.angle_beta   90.00
_cell.angle_gamma   90.00
#
_symmetry.space_group_name_H-M   'P 1'
#
loop_
_entity.id
_entity.type
_entity.pdbx_description
1 polymer ?
#
loop_
_entity_poly.entity_id
_entity_poly.type
_entity_poly.pdbx_seq_one_letter_code
_entity_poly.pdbx_strand_id
1 'polypeptide(L)'
;MVLAGLGTALPAAAAVMGGARALPYDQALGRTESAAAAVLARRGAESCLRGKLTNALLTMVASCEAAGERNALCDLSNRAVVQPTWSAAFMETTARQVLELISAQAVP
;
A
#
# COMPACT_ATOMS: atom_id res chain seq x y z
N MET A 1 1.22 -37.05 -35.68
CA MET A 1 1.22 -37.15 -34.20
C MET A 1 1.03 -35.74 -33.68
N VAL A 2 -0.11 -35.48 -33.04
CA VAL A 2 -0.54 -34.15 -32.56
C VAL A 2 0.04 -33.92 -31.16
N LEU A 3 0.60 -32.75 -30.88
CA LEU A 3 0.75 -32.23 -29.53
C LEU A 3 0.37 -30.75 -29.50
N ALA A 4 -0.84 -30.52 -28.99
CA ALA A 4 -1.38 -29.23 -28.63
C ALA A 4 -0.67 -28.72 -27.37
N GLY A 5 -0.05 -27.53 -27.45
CA GLY A 5 0.43 -26.81 -26.29
C GLY A 5 -0.63 -25.84 -25.81
N LEU A 6 -1.27 -26.14 -24.68
CA LEU A 6 -2.12 -25.20 -23.96
C LEU A 6 -1.23 -24.10 -23.35
N GLY A 7 -1.24 -22.91 -23.95
CA GLY A 7 -0.74 -21.71 -23.30
C GLY A 7 -1.76 -21.23 -22.27
N THR A 8 -1.46 -21.38 -20.99
CA THR A 8 -2.22 -20.84 -19.88
C THR A 8 -2.27 -19.31 -19.98
N ALA A 9 -3.47 -18.76 -20.14
CA ALA A 9 -3.71 -17.33 -20.01
C ALA A 9 -3.44 -16.93 -18.55
N LEU A 10 -2.35 -16.20 -18.31
CA LEU A 10 -2.17 -15.47 -17.05
C LEU A 10 -3.34 -14.51 -16.87
N PRO A 11 -3.95 -14.41 -15.68
CA PRO A 11 -4.98 -13.42 -15.45
C PRO A 11 -4.35 -12.04 -15.62
N ALA A 12 -4.84 -11.29 -16.60
CA ALA A 12 -4.51 -9.90 -16.76
C ALA A 12 -4.90 -9.19 -15.46
N ALA A 13 -3.91 -8.79 -14.68
CA ALA A 13 -4.13 -7.86 -13.58
C ALA A 13 -4.87 -6.67 -14.17
N ALA A 14 -6.11 -6.46 -13.73
CA ALA A 14 -6.95 -5.36 -14.18
C ALA A 14 -6.18 -4.06 -13.92
N ALA A 15 -5.62 -3.50 -14.99
CA ALA A 15 -4.89 -2.25 -14.91
C ALA A 15 -5.93 -1.15 -14.68
N VAL A 16 -6.08 -0.72 -13.43
CA VAL A 16 -6.80 0.51 -13.10
C VAL A 16 -6.05 1.66 -13.78
N MET A 17 -6.62 2.19 -14.85
CA MET A 17 -6.11 3.36 -15.57
C MET A 17 -6.06 4.56 -14.61
N GLY A 18 -4.85 4.85 -14.09
CA GLY A 18 -4.56 6.02 -13.26
C GLY A 18 -4.25 5.75 -11.78
N GLY A 19 -4.35 4.51 -11.31
CA GLY A 19 -4.01 4.12 -9.93
C GLY A 19 -2.53 3.80 -9.74
N ALA A 20 -2.02 3.93 -8.50
CA ALA A 20 -0.71 3.38 -8.17
C ALA A 20 -0.65 1.89 -8.53
N ARG A 21 0.46 1.43 -9.12
CA ARG A 21 0.59 0.03 -9.55
C ARG A 21 0.60 -0.89 -8.33
N ALA A 22 -0.22 -1.94 -8.36
CA ALA A 22 -0.15 -3.02 -7.39
C ALA A 22 1.23 -3.68 -7.42
N LEU A 23 1.72 -4.07 -6.25
CA LEU A 23 2.93 -4.87 -6.03
C LEU A 23 2.52 -6.18 -5.34
N PRO A 24 3.44 -7.17 -5.29
CA PRO A 24 3.30 -8.25 -4.32
C PRO A 24 3.05 -7.70 -2.92
N TYR A 25 2.12 -8.31 -2.19
CA TYR A 25 1.58 -7.76 -0.94
C TYR A 25 2.68 -7.48 0.10
N ASP A 26 3.62 -8.40 0.25
CA ASP A 26 4.82 -8.27 1.10
C ASP A 26 5.69 -7.05 0.73
N GLN A 27 5.87 -6.78 -0.56
CA GLN A 27 6.60 -5.61 -1.02
C GLN A 27 5.82 -4.31 -0.76
N ALA A 28 4.50 -4.34 -0.91
CA ALA A 28 3.64 -3.20 -0.57
C ALA A 28 3.66 -2.90 0.93
N LEU A 29 3.65 -3.94 1.78
CA LEU A 29 3.83 -3.81 3.23
C LEU A 29 5.15 -3.12 3.56
N GLY A 30 6.28 -3.64 3.07
CA GLY A 30 7.60 -3.09 3.39
C GLY A 30 7.78 -1.64 2.91
N ARG A 31 7.19 -1.27 1.76
CA ARG A 31 7.18 0.13 1.30
C ARG A 31 6.35 1.03 2.19
N THR A 32 5.19 0.55 2.63
CA THR A 32 4.26 1.28 3.50
C THR A 32 4.85 1.49 4.88
N GLU A 33 5.49 0.46 5.44
CA GLU A 33 6.25 0.52 6.68
C GLU A 33 7.38 1.55 6.60
N SER A 34 8.21 1.48 5.55
CA SER A 34 9.34 2.40 5.35
C SER A 34 8.89 3.85 5.21
N ALA A 35 7.76 4.09 4.53
CA ALA A 35 7.18 5.42 4.38
C ALA A 35 6.67 5.96 5.72
N ALA A 36 5.94 5.14 6.49
CA ALA A 36 5.45 5.50 7.82
C ALA A 36 6.60 5.79 8.80
N ALA A 37 7.63 4.94 8.84
CA ALA A 37 8.81 5.16 9.66
C ALA A 37 9.54 6.47 9.32
N ALA A 38 9.63 6.82 8.02
CA ALA A 38 10.25 8.08 7.60
C ALA A 38 9.46 9.32 8.06
N VAL A 39 8.12 9.24 8.10
CA VAL A 39 7.25 10.31 8.63
C VAL A 39 7.51 10.51 10.11
N LEU A 40 7.49 9.44 10.91
CA LEU A 40 7.69 9.52 12.36
C LEU A 40 9.10 9.99 12.73
N ALA A 41 10.10 9.56 11.96
CA ALA A 41 11.49 10.02 12.14
C ALA A 41 11.75 11.42 11.54
N ARG A 42 10.75 12.06 10.92
CA ARG A 42 10.85 13.37 10.26
C ARG A 42 12.02 13.46 9.28
N ARG A 43 12.28 12.36 8.56
CA ARG A 43 13.42 12.24 7.62
C ARG A 43 13.08 12.82 6.25
N GLY A 44 13.00 14.15 6.18
CA GLY A 44 12.80 14.91 4.94
C GLY A 44 11.85 16.09 5.12
N ALA A 45 11.69 16.88 4.06
CA ALA A 45 10.70 17.96 4.03
C ALA A 45 9.28 17.39 4.11
N GLU A 46 8.37 18.11 4.76
CA GLU A 46 6.98 17.67 4.97
C GLU A 46 6.27 17.31 3.66
N SER A 47 6.45 18.11 2.59
CA SER A 47 5.86 17.86 1.27
C SER A 47 6.36 16.54 0.65
N CYS A 48 7.64 16.22 0.81
CA CYS A 48 8.22 14.96 0.34
C CYS A 48 7.68 13.77 1.14
N LEU A 49 7.57 13.91 2.46
CA LEU A 49 7.02 12.86 3.34
C LEU A 49 5.55 12.60 3.03
N ARG A 50 4.79 13.66 2.77
CA ARG A 50 3.40 13.58 2.29
C ARG A 50 3.29 12.76 1.02
N GLY A 51 4.01 13.16 -0.03
CA GLY A 51 3.98 12.42 -1.29
C GLY A 51 4.44 10.96 -1.15
N LYS A 52 5.45 10.70 -0.32
CA LYS A 52 5.94 9.35 -0.04
C LYS A 52 4.88 8.48 0.63
N LEU A 53 4.26 8.96 1.71
CA LEU A 53 3.26 8.19 2.44
C LEU A 53 1.98 8.03 1.62
N THR A 54 1.50 9.07 0.93
CA THR A 54 0.32 8.96 0.06
C THR A 54 0.53 7.92 -1.05
N ASN A 55 1.67 7.97 -1.75
CA ASN A 55 1.95 6.99 -2.80
C ASN A 55 2.11 5.56 -2.27
N ALA A 56 2.69 5.40 -1.07
CA ALA A 56 2.79 4.09 -0.44
C ALA A 56 1.41 3.52 -0.09
N LEU A 57 0.51 4.33 0.50
CA LEU A 57 -0.85 3.89 0.80
C LEU A 57 -1.68 3.61 -0.45
N LEU A 58 -1.54 4.41 -1.52
CA LEU A 58 -2.20 4.12 -2.80
C LEU A 58 -1.71 2.78 -3.39
N THR A 59 -0.40 2.53 -3.32
CA THR A 59 0.19 1.25 -3.73
C THR A 59 -0.35 0.11 -2.86
N MET A 60 -0.50 0.34 -1.55
CA MET A 60 -1.04 -0.63 -0.60
C MET A 60 -2.49 -0.98 -0.95
N VAL A 61 -3.35 0.01 -1.20
CA VAL A 61 -4.76 -0.20 -1.62
C VAL A 61 -4.81 -1.08 -2.88
N ALA A 62 -4.06 -0.72 -3.92
CA ALA A 62 -4.03 -1.51 -5.16
C ALA A 62 -3.51 -2.94 -4.93
N SER A 63 -2.54 -3.11 -4.04
CA SER A 63 -1.97 -4.43 -3.72
C SER A 63 -2.92 -5.27 -2.86
N CYS A 64 -3.69 -4.65 -1.96
CA CYS A 64 -4.75 -5.31 -1.21
C CYS A 64 -5.83 -5.86 -2.15
N GLU A 65 -6.31 -5.03 -3.08
CA GLU A 65 -7.31 -5.44 -4.08
C GLU A 65 -6.78 -6.59 -4.95
N ALA A 66 -5.54 -6.49 -5.44
CA ALA A 66 -4.93 -7.52 -6.27
C ALA A 66 -4.70 -8.85 -5.54
N ALA A 67 -4.37 -8.81 -4.25
CA ALA A 67 -4.17 -9.99 -3.41
C ALA A 67 -5.48 -10.55 -2.82
N GLY A 68 -6.60 -9.82 -2.90
CA GLY A 68 -7.85 -10.19 -2.25
C GLY A 68 -7.85 -10.00 -0.72
N GLU A 69 -6.92 -9.20 -0.20
CA GLU A 69 -6.74 -8.95 1.23
C GLU A 69 -7.77 -7.96 1.77
N ARG A 70 -8.34 -8.25 2.95
CA ARG A 70 -9.38 -7.43 3.61
C ARG A 70 -9.10 -7.22 5.09
N ASN A 71 -7.85 -6.92 5.41
CA ASN A 71 -7.43 -6.66 6.78
C ASN A 71 -7.49 -5.17 7.13
N ALA A 72 -7.28 -4.87 8.42
CA ALA A 72 -7.38 -3.51 8.95
C ALA A 72 -6.38 -2.52 8.30
N LEU A 73 -5.23 -3.00 7.81
CA LEU A 73 -4.26 -2.15 7.11
C LEU A 73 -4.78 -1.73 5.73
N CYS A 74 -5.42 -2.65 5.01
CA CYS A 74 -6.08 -2.34 3.74
C CYS A 74 -7.20 -1.31 3.94
N ASP A 75 -8.02 -1.49 4.97
CA ASP A 75 -9.10 -0.56 5.33
C ASP A 75 -8.58 0.83 5.73
N LEU A 76 -7.52 0.87 6.54
CA LEU A 76 -6.85 2.12 6.92
C LEU A 76 -6.34 2.85 5.67
N SER A 77 -5.64 2.13 4.79
CA SER A 77 -5.05 2.69 3.57
C SER A 77 -6.13 3.30 2.68
N ASN A 78 -7.25 2.59 2.47
CA ASN A 78 -8.36 3.06 1.65
C ASN A 78 -9.02 4.33 2.22
N ARG A 79 -9.24 4.38 3.54
CA ARG A 79 -9.78 5.58 4.19
C ARG A 79 -8.82 6.77 4.20
N ALA A 80 -7.51 6.51 4.26
CA ALA A 80 -6.50 7.56 4.32
C ALA A 80 -6.29 8.25 2.96
N VAL A 81 -6.28 7.49 1.86
CA VAL A 81 -6.02 8.06 0.52
C VAL A 81 -7.15 8.95 0.00
N VAL A 82 -8.37 8.80 0.52
CA VAL A 82 -9.51 9.67 0.17
C VAL A 82 -9.57 10.96 1.01
N GLN A 83 -8.65 11.15 1.95
CA GLN A 83 -8.62 12.38 2.75
C GLN A 83 -8.21 13.58 1.89
N PRO A 84 -8.96 14.69 1.92
CA PRO A 84 -8.73 15.84 1.05
C PRO A 84 -7.43 16.58 1.38
N THR A 85 -7.00 16.53 2.65
CA THR A 85 -5.82 17.25 3.13
C THR A 85 -4.97 16.36 4.02
N TRP A 86 -3.67 16.31 3.70
CA TRP A 86 -2.67 15.58 4.46
C TRP A 86 -1.82 16.51 5.31
N SER A 87 -2.38 16.92 6.45
CA SER A 87 -1.67 17.72 7.44
C SER A 87 -0.55 16.90 8.11
N ALA A 88 0.44 17.56 8.70
CA ALA A 88 1.49 16.90 9.47
C ALA A 88 0.94 15.98 10.58
N ALA A 89 -0.07 16.45 11.32
CA ALA A 89 -0.69 15.67 12.39
C ALA A 89 -1.42 14.43 11.86
N PHE A 90 -2.10 14.56 10.72
CA PHE A 90 -2.75 13.43 10.05
C PHE A 90 -1.70 12.41 9.60
N MET A 91 -0.63 12.85 8.93
CA MET A 91 0.46 11.97 8.50
C MET A 91 1.10 11.21 9.66
N GLU A 92 1.36 11.90 10.78
CA GLU A 92 1.94 11.26 11.96
C GLU A 92 1.00 10.20 12.56
N THR A 93 -0.30 10.51 12.66
CA THR A 93 -1.31 9.58 13.18
C THR A 93 -1.45 8.35 12.28
N THR A 94 -1.58 8.56 10.97
CA THR A 94 -1.66 7.48 9.98
C THR A 94 -0.41 6.63 9.99
N ALA A 95 0.78 7.24 10.10
CA ALA A 95 2.04 6.50 10.15
C ALA A 95 2.13 5.60 11.40
N ARG A 96 1.68 6.06 12.58
CA ARG A 96 1.64 5.21 13.78
C ARG A 96 0.68 4.03 13.59
N GLN A 97 -0.53 4.29 13.13
CA GLN A 97 -1.53 3.25 12.87
C GLN A 97 -1.05 2.21 11.85
N VAL A 98 -0.35 2.64 10.80
CA VAL A 98 0.28 1.74 9.82
C VAL A 98 1.26 0.78 10.51
N LEU A 99 2.20 1.31 11.31
CA LEU A 99 3.22 0.48 11.96
C LEU A 99 2.60 -0.46 13.01
N GLU A 100 1.63 0.02 13.79
CA GLU A 100 0.87 -0.79 14.74
C GLU A 100 0.17 -1.96 14.03
N LEU A 101 -0.56 -1.68 12.95
CA LEU A 101 -1.24 -2.72 12.19
C LEU A 101 -0.27 -3.71 11.56
N ILE A 102 0.83 -3.24 10.96
CA ILE A 102 1.87 -4.12 10.38
C ILE A 102 2.49 -5.03 11.44
N SER A 103 2.73 -4.52 12.64
CA SER A 103 3.26 -5.33 13.74
C SER A 103 2.25 -6.38 14.25
N ALA A 104 0.95 -6.06 14.24
CA ALA A 104 -0.10 -6.98 14.69
C ALA A 104 -0.29 -8.18 13.74
N GLN A 105 -0.05 -8.00 12.43
CA GLN A 105 -0.08 -9.08 11.43
C GLN A 105 1.14 -9.99 11.48
N ALA A 106 2.24 -9.56 12.12
CA ALA A 106 3.46 -10.37 12.26
C ALA A 106 3.37 -11.41 13.40
N VAL A 107 2.28 -11.40 14.18
CA VAL A 107 2.05 -12.35 15.27
C VAL A 107 1.29 -13.56 14.72
N PRO A 108 1.85 -14.79 14.81
CA PRO A 108 1.21 -16.02 14.32
C PRO A 108 -0.02 -16.43 15.13
#